data_AF-A0A3D8VIH7-F1
#
_entry.id   AF-A0A3D8VIH7-F1
#
_cell.length_a   1.000
_cell.length_b   1.000
_cell.length_c   1.000
_cell.angle_alpha   90.00
_cell.angle_beta   90.00
_cell.angle_gamma   90.00
#
_symmetry.space_group_name_H-M   'P 1'
#
loop_
_entity.id
_entity.type
_entity.pdbx_description
1 polymer ?
#
loop_
_entity_poly.entity_id
_entity_poly.type
_entity_poly.pdbx_seq_one_letter_code
_entity_poly.pdbx_strand_id
1 'polypeptide(L)'
;MVFNEESDMIKKSVILCLVILFFAGLILLFNPPLEEQVVEEYSEPTIETVGQPQSENEADFFSFRGLSSDELTEEMGEPLRKDPSEYGYDWWVYGSEEE
;
A
#
# COMPACT_ATOMS: atom_id res chain seq x y z
N MET A 1 -40.68 -45.25 21.75
CA MET A 1 -39.27 -44.81 21.68
C MET A 1 -39.01 -43.86 20.50
N VAL A 2 -39.74 -43.99 19.39
CA VAL A 2 -39.59 -43.20 18.15
C VAL A 2 -39.78 -41.68 18.34
N PHE A 3 -40.77 -41.24 19.12
CA PHE A 3 -41.02 -39.80 19.36
C PHE A 3 -39.85 -39.06 20.01
N ASN A 4 -39.04 -39.76 20.83
CA ASN A 4 -37.91 -39.13 21.51
C ASN A 4 -36.71 -38.98 20.57
N GLU A 5 -36.58 -39.87 19.59
CA GLU A 5 -35.53 -39.86 18.58
C GLU A 5 -35.76 -38.75 17.55
N GLU A 6 -37.01 -38.58 17.09
CA GLU A 6 -37.40 -37.48 16.21
C GLU A 6 -37.26 -36.12 16.92
N SER A 7 -37.69 -36.03 18.19
CA SER A 7 -37.51 -34.83 19.01
C SER A 7 -36.03 -34.49 19.25
N ASP A 8 -35.18 -35.49 19.45
CA ASP A 8 -33.75 -35.30 19.67
C ASP A 8 -33.03 -34.88 18.38
N MET A 9 -33.44 -35.41 17.22
CA MET A 9 -32.95 -34.95 15.92
C MET A 9 -33.32 -33.49 15.62
N ILE A 10 -34.56 -33.09 15.95
CA ILE A 10 -35.01 -31.70 15.80
C ILE A 10 -34.21 -30.77 16.71
N LYS A 11 -34.00 -31.14 17.97
CA LYS A 11 -33.21 -30.33 18.92
C LYS A 11 -31.76 -30.18 18.48
N LYS A 12 -31.12 -31.25 18.00
CA LYS A 12 -29.75 -31.21 17.47
C LYS A 12 -29.66 -30.33 16.23
N SER A 13 -30.65 -30.39 15.34
CA SER A 13 -30.74 -29.50 14.17
C SER A 13 -30.89 -28.03 14.56
N VAL A 14 -31.76 -27.73 15.53
CA VAL A 14 -31.92 -26.37 16.06
C VAL A 14 -30.63 -25.87 16.73
N ILE A 15 -29.98 -26.71 17.54
CA ILE A 15 -28.71 -26.36 18.19
C ILE A 15 -27.61 -26.15 17.14
N LEU A 16 -27.54 -26.99 16.11
CA LEU A 16 -26.59 -26.84 14.99
C LEU A 16 -26.82 -25.50 14.27
N CYS A 17 -28.07 -25.16 13.96
CA CYS A 17 -28.41 -23.88 13.35
C CYS A 17 -28.03 -22.70 14.24
N LEU A 18 -28.29 -22.77 15.56
CA LEU A 18 -27.90 -21.71 16.50
C LEU A 18 -26.39 -21.54 16.59
N VAL A 19 -25.63 -22.64 16.55
CA VAL A 19 -24.17 -22.61 16.54
C VAL A 19 -23.64 -22.00 15.23
N ILE A 20 -24.19 -22.38 14.07
CA ILE A 20 -23.82 -21.81 12.77
C ILE A 20 -24.10 -20.31 12.74
N LEU A 21 -25.27 -19.88 13.22
CA LEU A 21 -25.65 -18.46 13.29
C LEU A 21 -24.73 -17.68 14.23
N PHE A 22 -24.34 -18.27 15.36
CA PHE A 22 -23.40 -17.66 16.30
C PHE A 22 -22.00 -17.49 15.68
N PHE A 23 -21.48 -18.52 15.01
CA PHE A 23 -20.20 -18.43 14.31
C PHE A 23 -20.25 -17.48 13.12
N ALA A 24 -21.34 -17.44 12.35
CA ALA A 24 -21.52 -16.46 11.28
C ALA A 24 -21.54 -15.02 11.82
N GLY A 25 -22.22 -14.80 12.96
CA GLY A 25 -22.20 -13.51 13.67
C GLY A 25 -20.80 -13.14 14.17
N LEU A 26 -20.05 -14.08 14.74
CA LEU A 26 -18.66 -13.86 15.14
C LEU A 26 -17.76 -13.56 13.93
N ILE A 27 -17.91 -14.27 12.81
CA ILE A 27 -17.17 -14.01 11.58
C ILE A 27 -17.42 -12.58 11.07
N LEU A 28 -18.68 -12.11 11.11
CA LEU A 28 -19.01 -10.72 10.75
C LEU A 28 -18.44 -9.69 11.74
N LEU A 29 -18.24 -10.08 13.01
CA LEU A 29 -17.70 -9.19 14.04
C LEU A 29 -16.16 -9.08 14.00
N PHE A 30 -15.47 -10.15 13.59
CA PHE A 30 -14.00 -10.21 13.50
C PHE A 30 -13.46 -9.96 12.09
N ASN A 31 -14.27 -10.13 11.05
CA ASN A 31 -13.97 -9.73 9.69
C ASN A 31 -15.00 -8.67 9.29
N PRO A 32 -14.79 -7.39 9.67
CA PRO A 32 -15.63 -6.33 9.14
C PRO A 32 -15.65 -6.48 7.61
N PRO A 33 -16.81 -6.28 6.94
CA PRO A 33 -16.80 -6.19 5.49
C PRO A 33 -15.69 -5.20 5.15
N LEU A 34 -14.79 -5.59 4.24
CA LEU A 34 -13.81 -4.66 3.70
C LEU A 34 -14.61 -3.42 3.37
N GLU A 35 -14.33 -2.31 4.08
CA GLU A 35 -14.66 -1.01 3.54
C GLU A 35 -14.02 -1.07 2.17
N GLU A 36 -14.87 -1.26 1.16
CA GLU A 36 -14.50 -1.10 -0.21
C GLU A 36 -14.04 0.34 -0.22
N GLN A 37 -12.72 0.50 -0.12
CA GLN A 37 -12.11 1.80 -0.26
C GLN A 37 -12.64 2.20 -1.61
N VAL A 38 -13.55 3.15 -1.62
CA VAL A 38 -13.90 3.91 -2.80
C VAL A 38 -12.60 4.63 -3.09
N VAL A 39 -11.67 3.89 -3.70
CA VAL A 39 -10.71 4.43 -4.62
C VAL A 39 -11.65 5.07 -5.61
N GLU A 40 -11.92 6.36 -5.41
CA GLU A 40 -12.34 7.20 -6.52
C GLU A 40 -11.39 6.79 -7.62
N GLU A 41 -11.96 6.20 -8.67
CA GLU A 41 -11.26 6.00 -9.92
C GLU A 41 -10.94 7.42 -10.36
N TYR A 42 -9.80 7.93 -9.87
CA TYR A 42 -9.14 9.08 -10.42
C TYR A 42 -8.89 8.64 -11.85
N SER A 43 -9.74 9.13 -12.75
CA SER A 43 -9.41 9.16 -14.15
C SER A 43 -7.98 9.67 -14.19
N GLU A 44 -7.05 8.81 -14.59
CA GLU A 44 -5.68 9.25 -14.78
C GLU A 44 -5.78 10.54 -15.59
N PRO A 45 -5.28 11.69 -15.10
CA PRO A 45 -5.15 12.80 -16.01
C PRO A 45 -4.28 12.26 -17.13
N THR A 46 -4.85 12.14 -18.33
CA THR A 46 -4.03 12.05 -19.54
C THR A 46 -3.30 13.37 -19.59
N ILE A 47 -2.18 13.42 -18.90
CA ILE A 47 -1.15 14.40 -19.16
C ILE A 47 -0.70 14.00 -20.56
N GLU A 48 -1.25 14.67 -21.57
CA GLU A 48 -0.45 14.88 -22.75
C GLU A 48 0.76 15.64 -22.22
N THR A 49 1.82 14.91 -21.91
CA THR A 49 3.15 15.47 -21.88
C THR A 49 3.29 16.09 -23.25
N VAL A 50 3.05 17.40 -23.32
CA VAL A 50 3.53 18.22 -24.42
C VAL A 50 5.02 17.97 -24.33
N GLY A 51 5.50 17.08 -25.19
CA GLY A 51 6.89 16.71 -25.28
C GLY A 51 7.65 17.97 -25.63
N GLN A 52 8.02 18.73 -24.60
CA GLN A 52 9.17 19.59 -24.69
C GLN A 52 10.31 18.62 -25.02
N PRO A 53 11.05 18.83 -26.12
CA PRO A 53 12.13 17.94 -26.48
C PRO A 53 13.00 17.77 -25.25
N GLN A 54 13.15 16.51 -24.82
CA GLN A 54 14.06 16.17 -23.72
C GLN A 54 15.40 16.81 -24.09
N SER A 55 15.81 17.78 -23.28
CA SER A 55 17.15 18.32 -23.30
C SER A 55 18.08 17.12 -23.20
N GLU A 56 18.82 16.80 -24.27
CA GLU A 56 19.72 15.63 -24.37
C GLU A 56 20.87 15.65 -23.34
N ASN A 57 20.91 16.62 -22.42
CA ASN A 57 22.04 16.88 -21.53
C ASN A 57 21.70 16.84 -20.03
N GLU A 58 20.47 16.50 -19.65
CA GLU A 58 20.13 16.27 -18.24
C GLU A 58 20.17 14.77 -18.00
N ALA A 59 21.17 14.29 -17.25
CA ALA A 59 21.20 12.91 -16.79
C ALA A 59 19.83 12.60 -16.17
N ASP A 60 19.15 11.60 -16.71
CA ASP A 60 17.81 11.23 -16.24
C ASP A 60 17.90 10.95 -14.75
N PHE A 61 17.27 11.76 -13.89
CA PHE A 61 17.41 11.68 -12.43
C PHE A 61 17.17 10.25 -11.89
N PHE A 62 16.39 9.45 -12.61
CA PHE A 62 16.12 8.06 -12.28
C PHE A 62 17.29 7.10 -12.55
N SER A 63 18.29 7.48 -13.34
CA SER A 63 19.50 6.69 -13.62
C SER A 63 20.36 6.48 -12.37
N PHE A 64 20.32 7.42 -11.43
CA PHE A 64 21.09 7.37 -10.18
C PHE A 64 20.59 6.30 -9.20
N ARG A 65 19.39 5.74 -9.43
CA ARG A 65 18.85 4.72 -8.53
C ARG A 65 19.68 3.44 -8.60
N GLY A 66 20.23 3.06 -7.45
CA GLY A 66 20.99 1.82 -7.30
C GLY A 66 22.49 1.98 -7.40
N LEU A 67 22.97 3.19 -7.72
CA LEU A 67 24.37 3.55 -7.55
C LEU A 67 24.76 3.52 -6.06
N SER A 68 26.03 3.22 -5.80
CA SER A 68 26.63 3.45 -4.49
C SER A 68 26.77 4.94 -4.21
N SER A 69 26.97 5.30 -2.93
CA SER A 69 27.23 6.69 -2.54
C SER A 69 28.44 7.28 -3.26
N ASP A 70 29.47 6.47 -3.48
CA ASP A 70 30.74 6.89 -4.06
C ASP A 70 30.58 7.19 -5.55
N GLU A 71 29.92 6.29 -6.29
CA GLU A 71 29.57 6.48 -7.70
C GLU A 71 28.69 7.73 -7.88
N LEU A 72 27.70 7.92 -7.00
CA LEU A 72 26.85 9.11 -7.05
C LEU A 72 27.63 10.40 -6.81
N THR A 73 28.55 10.43 -5.84
CA THR A 73 29.41 11.60 -5.61
C THR A 73 30.43 11.85 -6.73
N GLU A 74 30.87 10.81 -7.44
CA GLU A 74 31.76 10.97 -8.59
C GLU A 74 31.03 11.63 -9.78
N GLU A 75 29.75 11.29 -9.98
CA GLU A 75 28.93 11.81 -11.07
C GLU A 75 28.32 13.20 -10.75
N MET A 76 27.79 13.39 -9.54
CA MET A 76 27.04 14.59 -9.13
C MET A 76 27.83 15.55 -8.23
N GLY A 77 28.98 15.13 -7.71
CA GLY A 77 29.72 15.85 -6.67
C GLY A 77 29.16 15.62 -5.25
N GLU A 78 29.76 16.28 -4.28
CA GLU A 78 29.25 16.27 -2.90
C GLU A 78 27.97 17.11 -2.79
N PRO A 79 26.95 16.63 -2.03
CA PRO A 79 25.75 17.41 -1.81
C PRO A 79 26.04 18.61 -0.93
N LEU A 80 25.20 19.64 -1.06
CA LEU A 80 25.24 20.81 -0.20
C LEU A 80 24.97 20.45 1.27
N ARG A 81 24.05 19.51 1.50
CA ARG A 81 23.67 19.06 2.85
C ARG A 81 23.18 17.61 2.84
N LYS A 82 23.40 16.92 3.95
CA LYS A 82 22.87 15.58 4.26
C LYS A 82 22.01 15.67 5.52
N ASP A 83 20.71 15.40 5.42
CA ASP A 83 19.76 15.47 6.54
C ASP A 83 19.19 14.07 6.87
N PRO A 84 19.16 13.61 8.13
CA PRO A 84 18.64 12.30 8.46
C PRO A 84 17.12 12.23 8.23
N SER A 85 16.67 11.12 7.67
CA SER A 85 15.25 10.78 7.58
C SER A 85 14.81 9.90 8.75
N GLU A 86 13.50 9.87 9.03
CA GLU A 86 12.92 8.96 10.04
C GLU A 86 13.01 7.48 9.62
N TYR A 87 13.36 7.20 8.36
CA TYR A 87 13.40 5.86 7.77
C TYR A 87 14.80 5.24 7.76
N GLY A 88 15.80 5.90 8.36
CA GLY A 88 17.18 5.41 8.41
C GLY A 88 18.00 5.68 7.14
N TYR A 89 17.49 6.51 6.23
CA TYR A 89 18.23 7.08 5.10
C TYR A 89 18.66 8.51 5.39
N ASP A 90 19.65 9.02 4.66
CA ASP A 90 20.01 10.44 4.66
C ASP A 90 19.53 11.11 3.36
N TRP A 91 18.89 12.26 3.47
CA TRP A 91 18.50 13.12 2.37
C TRP A 91 19.68 13.96 1.90
N TRP A 92 20.11 13.74 0.66
CA TRP A 92 21.19 14.50 0.04
C TRP A 92 20.58 15.60 -0.82
N VAL A 93 20.88 16.85 -0.47
CA VAL A 93 20.31 18.04 -1.12
C VAL A 93 21.35 18.65 -2.05
N TYR A 94 20.99 18.79 -3.33
CA TYR A 94 21.80 19.42 -4.38
C TYR A 94 21.09 20.67 -4.89
N GLY A 95 21.81 21.78 -5.04
CA GLY A 95 21.27 23.08 -5.47
C GLY A 95 22.14 24.25 -5.03
N SER A 96 21.75 25.47 -5.39
CA SER A 96 22.34 26.71 -4.88
C SER A 96 21.56 27.22 -3.66
N GLU A 97 22.25 27.85 -2.70
CA GLU A 97 21.60 28.53 -1.55
C GLU A 97 20.79 29.77 -1.96
N GLU A 98 20.92 30.21 -3.21
CA GLU A 98 20.21 31.36 -3.77
C GLU A 98 19.09 30.88 -4.72
N GLU A 99 17.86 31.30 -4.41
CA GLU A 99 16.75 31.42 -5.35
C GLU A 99 16.60 32.90 -5.76
#